data_AF-A0ABD0YC89-F1
#
_entry.id   AF-A0ABD0YC89-F1
#
_cell.length_a   1.000
_cell.length_b   1.000
_cell.length_c   1.000
_cell.angle_alpha   90.00
_cell.angle_beta   90.00
_cell.angle_gamma   90.00
#
_symmetry.space_group_name_H-M   'P 1'
#
loop_
_entity.id
_entity.type
_entity.pdbx_description
1 polymer ?
#
loop_
_entity_poly.entity_id
_entity_poly.type
_entity_poly.pdbx_seq_one_letter_code
_entity_poly.pdbx_strand_id
1 'polypeptide(L)'
;RKICIFSIDPETARDLDDAVSIERLGNDNYRVGVHISDVSHFIDWGTPLDRIVSERATTIYLTQKVIHMLPVDLCMTCSLLPGQDKLAFSVIWRMNSVGEIFETKFSRSVINSCCQLSYEDAQVSG
;
A
#
# COMPACT_ATOMS: atom_id res chain seq x y z
N ARG A 1 5.52 13.71 -6.31
CA ARG A 1 6.46 13.85 -5.16
C ARG A 1 7.85 13.35 -5.59
N LYS A 2 8.92 13.48 -4.77
CA LYS A 2 10.31 13.17 -5.20
C LYS A 2 10.72 11.68 -5.12
N ILE A 3 10.06 10.88 -4.29
CA ILE A 3 10.41 9.46 -4.08
C ILE A 3 9.66 8.62 -5.11
N CYS A 4 10.36 7.67 -5.75
CA CYS A 4 9.78 6.65 -6.61
C CYS A 4 9.06 5.61 -5.72
N ILE A 5 7.73 5.62 -5.76
CA ILE A 5 6.86 4.72 -5.00
C ILE A 5 5.98 4.01 -6.02
N PHE A 6 5.82 2.69 -5.91
CA PHE A 6 5.04 1.89 -6.84
C PHE A 6 4.37 0.72 -6.12
N SER A 7 3.32 0.15 -6.70
CA SER A 7 2.70 -1.10 -6.21
C SER A 7 3.01 -2.25 -7.17
N ILE A 8 2.91 -3.49 -6.67
CA ILE A 8 3.07 -4.71 -7.46
C ILE A 8 1.95 -5.67 -7.07
N ASP A 9 1.04 -5.92 -7.99
CA ASP A 9 -0.22 -6.63 -7.73
C ASP A 9 -0.58 -7.52 -8.93
N PRO A 10 -1.59 -8.39 -8.85
CA PRO A 10 -2.17 -9.01 -10.06
C PRO A 10 -2.67 -7.94 -11.04
N GLU A 11 -2.58 -8.20 -12.35
CA GLU A 11 -2.98 -7.25 -13.41
C GLU A 11 -4.43 -6.73 -13.27
N THR A 12 -5.32 -7.53 -12.67
CA THR A 12 -6.73 -7.19 -12.47
C THR A 12 -7.02 -6.42 -11.18
N ALA A 13 -6.03 -6.19 -10.33
CA ALA A 13 -6.19 -5.55 -9.02
C ALA A 13 -6.60 -4.07 -9.15
N ARG A 14 -7.52 -3.66 -8.29
CA ARG A 14 -8.07 -2.28 -8.23
C ARG A 14 -7.93 -1.68 -6.83
N ASP A 15 -7.88 -2.52 -5.82
CA ASP A 15 -7.77 -2.28 -4.40
C ASP A 15 -6.32 -2.50 -3.93
N LEU A 16 -5.47 -1.53 -4.26
CA LEU A 16 -4.03 -1.58 -3.98
C LEU A 16 -3.82 -1.10 -2.55
N ASP A 17 -3.63 -2.04 -1.63
CA ASP A 17 -3.50 -1.75 -0.19
C ASP A 17 -2.09 -1.31 0.18
N ASP A 18 -1.07 -1.73 -0.58
CA ASP A 18 0.32 -1.45 -0.32
C ASP A 18 1.08 -0.91 -1.52
N ALA A 19 2.14 -0.16 -1.20
CA ALA A 19 3.12 0.32 -2.15
C ALA A 19 4.50 0.29 -1.51
N VAL A 20 5.53 0.19 -2.33
CA VAL A 20 6.92 0.07 -1.90
C VAL A 20 7.79 1.17 -2.49
N SER A 21 8.88 1.48 -1.80
CA SER A 21 9.95 2.31 -2.31
C SER A 21 11.31 1.80 -1.85
N ILE A 22 12.32 2.01 -2.68
CA ILE A 22 13.71 1.68 -2.35
C ILE A 22 14.63 2.78 -2.87
N GLU A 23 15.53 3.25 -2.00
CA GLU A 23 16.52 4.27 -2.31
C GLU A 23 17.88 3.83 -1.75
N ARG A 24 18.92 3.81 -2.60
CA ARG A 24 20.28 3.50 -2.16
C ARG A 24 20.89 4.74 -1.49
N LEU A 25 21.33 4.60 -0.25
CA LEU A 25 21.88 5.70 0.57
C LEU A 25 23.42 5.83 0.47
N GLY A 26 24.10 4.81 -0.06
CA GLY A 26 25.56 4.70 -0.09
C GLY A 26 26.09 3.64 0.89
N ASN A 27 27.35 3.19 0.71
CA ASN A 27 27.98 2.12 1.52
C ASN A 27 27.13 0.84 1.63
N ASP A 28 26.47 0.48 0.53
CA ASP A 28 25.58 -0.68 0.45
C ASP A 28 24.40 -0.68 1.44
N ASN A 29 23.98 0.53 1.84
CA ASN A 29 22.78 0.76 2.62
C ASN A 29 21.63 1.25 1.75
N TYR A 30 20.42 0.90 2.18
CA TYR A 30 19.16 1.16 1.53
C TYR A 30 18.19 1.81 2.52
N ARG A 31 17.37 2.72 2.01
CA ARG A 31 16.12 3.15 2.62
C ARG A 31 15.01 2.39 1.92
N VAL A 32 14.31 1.54 2.67
CA VAL A 32 13.18 0.77 2.15
C VAL A 32 11.92 1.26 2.82
N GLY A 33 10.91 1.59 2.03
CA GLY A 33 9.60 2.01 2.52
C GLY A 33 8.53 1.01 2.12
N VAL A 34 7.70 0.63 3.09
CA VAL A 34 6.39 0.01 2.85
C VAL A 34 5.32 1.01 3.26
N HIS A 35 4.37 1.25 2.38
CA HIS A 35 3.34 2.26 2.50
C HIS A 35 1.98 1.57 2.40
N ILE A 36 1.26 1.48 3.52
CA ILE A 36 -0.05 0.84 3.59
C ILE A 36 -1.13 1.91 3.51
N SER A 37 -2.21 1.69 2.78
CA SER A 37 -3.35 2.60 2.72
C SER A 37 -3.88 2.94 4.12
N ASP A 38 -4.07 4.23 4.41
CA ASP A 38 -4.57 4.68 5.71
C ASP A 38 -6.11 4.61 5.78
N VAL A 39 -6.66 3.41 5.70
CA VAL A 39 -8.12 3.17 5.83
C VAL A 39 -8.67 3.72 7.15
N SER A 40 -7.85 3.69 8.21
CA SER A 40 -8.20 4.19 9.54
C SER A 40 -8.48 5.70 9.57
N HIS A 41 -8.01 6.46 8.57
CA HIS A 41 -8.33 7.86 8.42
C HIS A 41 -9.79 8.12 8.05
N PHE A 42 -10.43 7.17 7.35
CA PHE A 42 -11.76 7.35 6.78
C PHE A 42 -12.87 6.67 7.60
N ILE A 43 -12.50 5.85 8.59
CA ILE A 43 -13.44 5.09 9.41
C ILE A 43 -13.20 5.45 10.88
N ASP A 44 -14.08 6.30 11.41
CA ASP A 44 -14.07 6.62 12.83
C ASP A 44 -14.67 5.48 13.65
N TRP A 45 -14.04 5.20 14.79
CA TRP A 45 -14.43 4.14 15.70
C TRP A 45 -15.85 4.32 16.26
N GLY A 46 -16.62 3.23 16.32
CA GLY A 46 -17.98 3.21 16.86
C GLY A 46 -19.06 3.75 15.92
N THR A 47 -18.71 4.19 14.72
CA THR A 47 -19.67 4.64 13.69
C THR A 47 -20.46 3.45 13.11
N PRO A 48 -21.62 3.70 12.47
CA PRO A 48 -22.34 2.65 11.76
C PRO A 48 -21.49 1.98 10.66
N LEU A 49 -20.62 2.75 10.01
CA LEU A 49 -19.69 2.22 9.02
C LEU A 49 -18.67 1.27 9.66
N ASP A 50 -18.05 1.68 10.77
CA ASP A 50 -17.14 0.83 11.56
C ASP A 50 -17.80 -0.49 11.97
N ARG A 51 -19.05 -0.45 12.45
CA ARG A 51 -19.80 -1.67 12.81
C ARG A 51 -20.01 -2.59 11.61
N ILE A 52 -20.44 -2.07 10.46
CA ILE A 52 -20.68 -2.88 9.26
C ILE A 52 -19.37 -3.48 8.74
N VAL A 53 -18.28 -2.68 8.72
CA VAL A 53 -16.96 -3.14 8.29
C VAL A 53 -16.42 -4.21 9.24
N SER A 54 -16.60 -4.02 10.56
CA SER A 54 -16.24 -4.99 11.59
C SER A 54 -17.07 -6.28 11.50
N GLU A 55 -18.36 -6.19 11.17
CA GLU A 55 -19.23 -7.36 10.96
C GLU A 55 -18.82 -8.16 9.72
N ARG A 56 -18.40 -7.49 8.64
CA ARG A 56 -17.88 -8.14 7.43
C ARG A 56 -16.52 -8.78 7.66
N ALA A 57 -15.68 -8.16 8.49
CA ALA A 57 -14.33 -8.56 8.90
C ALA A 57 -13.28 -8.70 7.78
N THR A 58 -13.65 -9.15 6.58
CA THR A 58 -12.74 -9.35 5.45
C THR A 58 -13.48 -9.30 4.11
N THR A 59 -12.72 -9.09 3.02
CA THR A 59 -13.22 -9.23 1.65
C THR A 59 -13.27 -10.70 1.28
N ILE A 60 -14.40 -11.16 0.73
CA ILE A 60 -14.57 -12.55 0.26
C ILE A 60 -14.43 -12.59 -1.25
N TYR A 61 -13.42 -13.31 -1.73
CA TYR A 61 -13.15 -13.53 -3.14
C TYR A 61 -13.79 -14.85 -3.60
N LEU A 62 -14.80 -14.77 -4.46
CA LEU A 62 -15.45 -15.92 -5.10
C LEU A 62 -15.06 -15.97 -6.58
N THR A 63 -15.20 -17.13 -7.20
CA THR A 63 -14.81 -17.35 -8.61
C THR A 63 -15.41 -16.34 -9.59
N GLN A 64 -16.61 -15.82 -9.31
CA GLN A 64 -17.33 -14.89 -10.20
C GLN A 64 -17.58 -13.50 -9.59
N LYS A 65 -17.30 -13.29 -8.31
CA LYS A 65 -17.62 -12.03 -7.63
C LYS A 65 -16.74 -11.78 -6.42
N VAL A 66 -16.59 -10.51 -6.08
CA VAL A 66 -15.93 -10.08 -4.84
C VAL A 66 -16.98 -9.44 -3.93
N ILE A 67 -17.00 -9.85 -2.67
CA ILE A 67 -17.82 -9.22 -1.63
C ILE A 67 -16.86 -8.40 -0.77
N HIS A 68 -16.77 -7.10 -1.04
CA HIS A 68 -15.82 -6.21 -0.37
C HIS A 68 -16.17 -5.98 1.11
N MET A 69 -15.13 -5.99 1.95
CA MET A 69 -15.21 -5.54 3.33
C MET A 69 -15.69 -4.08 3.39
N LEU A 70 -15.02 -3.20 2.64
CA LEU A 70 -15.36 -1.79 2.54
C LEU A 70 -16.44 -1.54 1.48
N PRO A 71 -17.23 -0.45 1.60
CA PRO A 71 -17.96 0.09 0.45
C PRO A 71 -17.02 0.34 -0.73
N VAL A 72 -17.48 0.07 -1.96
CA VAL A 72 -16.65 0.14 -3.17
C VAL A 72 -15.99 1.51 -3.35
N ASP A 73 -16.75 2.59 -3.13
CA ASP A 73 -16.22 3.96 -3.25
C ASP A 73 -15.10 4.24 -2.24
N LEU A 74 -15.21 3.69 -1.03
CA LEU A 74 -14.19 3.83 -0.01
C LEU A 74 -12.95 3.00 -0.35
N CYS A 75 -13.15 1.79 -0.89
CA CYS A 75 -12.07 0.97 -1.41
C CYS A 75 -11.25 1.71 -2.48
N MET A 76 -11.92 2.35 -3.44
CA MET A 76 -11.25 3.14 -4.49
C MET A 76 -10.57 4.41 -3.95
N THR A 77 -11.13 5.01 -2.91
CA THR A 77 -10.53 6.16 -2.23
C THR A 77 -9.24 5.77 -1.51
N CYS A 78 -9.24 4.63 -0.83
CA CYS A 78 -8.11 4.07 -0.10
C CYS A 78 -7.03 3.50 -1.03
N SER A 79 -7.42 2.89 -2.14
CA SER A 79 -6.51 2.24 -3.09
C SER A 79 -5.40 3.18 -3.55
N LEU A 80 -4.14 2.71 -3.48
CA LEU A 80 -2.92 3.47 -3.76
C LEU A 80 -2.63 3.63 -5.27
N LEU A 81 -3.69 3.92 -6.04
CA LEU A 81 -3.64 4.12 -7.49
C LEU A 81 -2.59 5.17 -7.92
N PRO A 82 -1.94 4.97 -9.07
CA PRO A 82 -0.88 5.86 -9.54
C PRO A 82 -1.39 7.26 -9.92
N GLY A 83 -0.49 8.24 -9.83
CA GLY A 83 -0.71 9.62 -10.26
C GLY A 83 -1.54 10.48 -9.31
N GLN A 84 -1.94 9.96 -8.15
CA GLN A 84 -2.79 10.65 -7.18
C GLN A 84 -2.13 10.67 -5.80
N ASP A 85 -2.33 11.75 -5.06
CA ASP A 85 -1.90 11.82 -3.65
C ASP A 85 -2.84 10.95 -2.81
N LYS A 86 -2.26 10.01 -2.05
CA LYS A 86 -2.97 9.03 -1.23
C LYS A 86 -2.45 9.03 0.19
N LEU A 87 -3.37 8.90 1.14
CA LEU A 87 -3.02 8.79 2.55
C LEU A 87 -2.51 7.38 2.84
N ALA A 88 -1.37 7.29 3.50
CA ALA A 88 -0.75 6.03 3.84
C ALA A 88 -0.19 6.06 5.27
N PHE A 89 -0.18 4.90 5.92
CA PHE A 89 0.64 4.64 7.07
C PHE A 89 1.90 3.91 6.60
N SER A 90 3.07 4.50 6.83
CA SER A 90 4.33 4.01 6.29
C SER A 90 5.27 3.49 7.36
N VAL A 91 5.96 2.41 7.02
CA VAL A 91 7.13 1.91 7.74
C VAL A 91 8.34 2.14 6.85
N ILE A 92 9.32 2.89 7.36
CA ILE A 92 10.56 3.18 6.66
C ILE A 92 11.68 2.53 7.44
N TRP A 93 12.42 1.65 6.78
CA TRP A 93 13.65 1.06 7.32
C TRP A 93 14.87 1.70 6.70
N ARG A 94 15.94 1.73 7.48
CA ARG A 94 17.28 1.72 6.91
C ARG A 94 17.91 0.36 7.16
N MET A 95 18.40 -0.26 6.10
CA MET A 95 18.97 -1.60 6.12
C MET A 95 20.16 -1.71 5.19
N ASN A 96 21.06 -2.66 5.46
CA ASN A 96 22.16 -2.98 4.56
C ASN A 96 21.73 -4.00 3.48
N SER A 97 22.63 -4.36 2.57
CA SER A 97 22.35 -5.30 1.46
C SER A 97 22.02 -6.73 1.88
N VAL A 98 22.37 -7.12 3.10
CA VAL A 98 22.01 -8.44 3.65
C VAL A 98 20.70 -8.41 4.45
N GLY A 99 20.04 -7.26 4.52
CA GLY A 99 18.74 -7.09 5.16
C GLY A 99 18.79 -6.81 6.67
N GLU A 100 19.96 -6.52 7.24
CA GLU A 100 20.05 -6.09 8.65
C GLU A 100 19.49 -4.68 8.80
N ILE A 101 18.46 -4.55 9.63
CA ILE A 101 17.79 -3.28 9.91
C ILE A 101 18.50 -2.57 11.06
N PHE A 102 18.89 -1.32 10.84
CA PHE A 102 19.52 -0.48 11.86
C PHE A 102 18.68 0.73 12.28
N GLU A 103 17.63 1.07 11.52
CA GLU A 103 16.65 2.10 11.90
C GLU A 103 15.26 1.72 11.39
N THR A 104 14.23 1.92 12.21
CA THR A 104 12.82 1.75 11.85
C THR A 104 12.05 3.01 12.22
N LYS A 105 11.26 3.53 11.29
CA LYS A 105 10.38 4.67 11.52
C LYS A 105 8.96 4.39 11.04
N PHE A 106 7.99 4.66 11.90
CA PHE A 106 6.57 4.64 11.58
C PHE A 106 6.07 6.07 11.40
N SER A 107 5.26 6.33 10.38
CA SER A 107 4.66 7.66 10.16
C SER A 107 3.41 7.56 9.31
N ARG A 108 2.39 8.35 9.63
CA ARG A 108 1.40 8.75 8.62
C ARG A 108 2.09 9.59 7.55
N SER A 109 1.73 9.37 6.30
CA SER A 109 2.34 9.99 5.14
C SER A 109 1.30 10.24 4.05
N VAL A 110 1.68 11.07 3.10
CA VAL A 110 0.96 11.18 1.83
C VAL A 110 1.93 10.73 0.75
N ILE A 111 1.54 9.71 0.00
CA ILE A 111 2.32 9.13 -1.09
C ILE A 111 1.69 9.49 -2.43
N ASN A 112 2.46 9.36 -3.51
CA ASN A 112 1.93 9.44 -4.86
C ASN A 112 2.65 8.37 -5.67
N SER A 113 1.94 7.26 -5.91
CA SER A 113 2.50 6.14 -6.65
C SER A 113 2.77 6.56 -8.10
N CYS A 114 3.96 6.29 -8.62
CA CYS A 114 4.31 6.62 -9.99
C CYS A 114 3.82 5.58 -11.00
N CYS A 115 3.62 4.32 -10.57
CA CYS A 115 3.10 3.25 -11.39
C CYS A 115 2.47 2.13 -10.56
N GLN A 116 1.56 1.40 -11.19
CA GLN A 116 1.06 0.10 -10.75
C GLN A 116 1.71 -0.92 -11.68
N LEU A 117 2.45 -1.88 -11.13
CA LEU A 117 3.09 -2.96 -11.88
C LEU A 117 2.32 -4.25 -11.65
N SER A 118 2.27 -5.11 -12.68
CA SER A 118 1.90 -6.50 -12.48
C SER A 118 3.08 -7.30 -11.91
N TYR A 119 2.84 -8.49 -11.35
CA TYR A 119 3.92 -9.41 -11.02
C TYR A 119 4.74 -9.79 -12.26
N GLU A 120 4.08 -9.94 -13.40
CA GLU A 120 4.72 -10.20 -14.68
C GLU A 120 5.68 -9.05 -15.04
N ASP A 121 5.23 -7.79 -14.97
CA ASP A 121 6.08 -6.61 -15.23
C ASP A 121 7.30 -6.56 -14.31
N ALA A 122 7.10 -6.85 -13.02
CA ALA A 122 8.17 -6.85 -12.03
C ALA A 122 9.15 -8.01 -12.22
N GLN A 123 8.68 -9.15 -12.73
CA GLN A 123 9.47 -10.35 -12.95
C GLN A 123 10.27 -10.30 -14.25
N VAL A 124 9.81 -9.57 -15.28
CA VAL A 124 10.52 -9.42 -16.56
C VAL A 124 11.89 -8.78 -16.29
N SER A 125 12.88 -9.64 -16.11
CA SER A 125 14.27 -9.28 -15.91
C SER A 125 14.92 -9.11 -17.28
N GLY A 126 15.69 -8.02 -17.44
CA GLY A 126 16.60 -7.82 -18.56
C GLY A 126 17.73 -8.82 -18.61
#